data_AF-A0AAU5CWA6-F1
#
_entry.id   AF-A0AAU5CWA6-F1
#
_cell.length_a   1.000
_cell.length_b   1.000
_cell.length_c   1.000
_cell.angle_alpha   90.00
_cell.angle_beta   90.00
_cell.angle_gamma   90.00
#
_symmetry.space_group_name_H-M   'P 1'
#
loop_
_entity.id
_entity.type
_entity.pdbx_description
1 polymer ?
#
loop_
_entity_poly.entity_id
_entity_poly.type
_entity_poly.pdbx_seq_one_letter_code
_entity_poly.pdbx_strand_id
1 'polypeptide(L)'
;MWEDLVAAYAWADAAEWETYTLSVVTGKTEEEVIRAFGGEPAGSRVMTFAEAADEQADHVHADRALLRVVTVEKHVIAIEWGFHGSIPEIARRASSDGGEFFSIHHNVLAQHQVMHARDGRVDGMFDPSVVGDAAWMEPAPGIPAWAAGIPFHLETLDSESFALLEHITGVPVVPAWMDAPLRTVSLASPDALFGDPEAAWLP
;
A
#
# COMPACT_ATOMS: atom_id res chain seq x y z
N MET A 1 -5.60 -16.35 17.47
CA MET A 1 -4.65 -16.29 16.33
C MET A 1 -4.92 -15.09 15.45
N TRP A 2 -6.10 -14.94 14.82
CA TRP A 2 -6.44 -13.70 14.09
C TRP A 2 -6.60 -12.51 15.04
N GLU A 3 -7.42 -12.67 16.10
CA GLU A 3 -7.65 -11.62 17.11
C GLU A 3 -6.35 -11.15 17.77
N ASP A 4 -5.40 -12.04 18.04
CA ASP A 4 -4.09 -11.70 18.60
C ASP A 4 -3.27 -10.85 17.62
N LEU A 5 -3.38 -11.14 16.31
CA LEU A 5 -2.69 -10.40 15.26
C LEU A 5 -3.30 -9.00 15.10
N VAL A 6 -4.63 -8.90 15.05
CA VAL A 6 -5.34 -7.61 15.04
C VAL A 6 -4.97 -6.78 16.28
N ALA A 7 -4.93 -7.39 17.47
CA ALA A 7 -4.55 -6.69 18.69
C ALA A 7 -3.09 -6.17 18.66
N ALA A 8 -2.18 -6.87 17.98
CA ALA A 8 -0.80 -6.40 17.78
C ALA A 8 -0.74 -5.14 16.90
N TYR A 9 -1.75 -4.92 16.07
CA TYR A 9 -1.89 -3.77 15.18
C TYR A 9 -2.83 -2.67 15.67
N ALA A 10 -3.37 -2.77 16.90
CA ALA A 10 -4.27 -1.77 17.50
C ALA A 10 -3.73 -0.33 17.50
N TRP A 11 -2.41 -0.16 17.35
CA TRP A 11 -1.78 1.15 17.19
C TRP A 11 -2.17 1.84 15.87
N ALA A 12 -2.57 1.09 14.83
CA ALA A 12 -2.87 1.62 13.51
C ALA A 12 -4.15 2.44 13.50
N ASP A 13 -5.23 1.94 14.11
CA ASP A 13 -6.49 2.71 14.24
C ASP A 13 -6.35 3.91 15.19
N ALA A 14 -5.34 3.88 16.08
CA ALA A 14 -5.04 4.97 17.00
C ALA A 14 -4.03 5.98 16.42
N ALA A 15 -3.43 5.69 15.26
CA ALA A 15 -2.44 6.56 14.65
C ALA A 15 -3.12 7.78 14.03
N GLU A 16 -2.53 8.96 14.22
CA GLU A 16 -3.02 10.21 13.63
C GLU A 16 -2.56 10.40 12.17
N TRP A 17 -2.30 9.31 11.44
CA TRP A 17 -1.86 9.38 10.05
C TRP A 17 -3.04 9.53 9.13
N GLU A 18 -3.27 10.77 8.71
CA GLU A 18 -4.36 11.17 7.83
C GLU A 18 -4.43 10.40 6.50
N THR A 19 -3.28 10.02 5.93
CA THR A 19 -3.22 9.30 4.65
C THR A 19 -1.94 8.51 4.58
N TYR A 20 -2.03 7.25 4.14
CA TYR A 20 -0.87 6.44 3.82
C TYR A 20 -1.21 5.33 2.84
N THR A 21 -0.20 4.89 2.10
CA THR A 21 -0.20 3.58 1.46
C THR A 21 1.07 2.85 1.85
N LEU A 22 0.93 1.60 2.28
CA LEU A 22 2.04 0.72 2.58
C LEU A 22 1.96 -0.50 1.66
N SER A 23 3.07 -0.81 1.00
CA SER A 23 3.21 -1.94 0.10
C SER A 23 4.36 -2.84 0.54
N VAL A 24 4.16 -4.14 0.50
CA VAL A 24 5.19 -5.17 0.65
C VAL A 24 5.44 -5.80 -0.70
N VAL A 25 6.69 -5.76 -1.15
CA VAL A 25 7.12 -6.35 -2.42
C VAL A 25 8.14 -7.45 -2.17
N THR A 26 7.90 -8.64 -2.72
CA THR A 26 8.78 -9.80 -2.60
C THR A 26 9.41 -10.12 -3.96
N GLY A 27 10.69 -10.49 -3.96
CA GLY A 27 11.39 -10.89 -5.18
C GLY A 27 11.95 -9.74 -6.03
N LYS A 28 11.92 -8.52 -5.49
CA LYS A 28 12.50 -7.31 -6.11
C LYS A 28 13.48 -6.63 -5.16
N THR A 29 14.44 -5.92 -5.73
CA THR A 29 15.33 -4.99 -5.03
C THR A 29 14.67 -3.62 -4.83
N GLU A 30 15.18 -2.78 -3.93
CA GLU A 30 14.68 -1.41 -3.74
C GLU A 30 14.67 -0.62 -5.05
N GLU A 31 15.70 -0.76 -5.89
CA GLU A 31 15.76 -0.02 -7.14
C GLU A 31 14.70 -0.47 -8.15
N GLU A 32 14.40 -1.77 -8.20
CA GLU A 32 13.33 -2.30 -9.04
C GLU A 32 11.97 -1.84 -8.54
N VAL A 33 11.74 -1.81 -7.23
CA VAL A 33 10.50 -1.27 -6.65
C VAL A 33 10.37 0.22 -6.95
N ILE A 34 11.42 1.01 -6.73
CA ILE A 34 11.42 2.44 -7.06
C ILE A 34 11.06 2.65 -8.53
N ARG A 35 11.66 1.89 -9.45
CA ARG A 35 11.37 2.00 -10.89
C ARG A 35 9.94 1.55 -11.22
N ALA A 36 9.43 0.51 -10.57
CA ALA A 36 8.04 0.07 -10.75
C ALA A 36 7.04 1.18 -10.43
N PHE A 37 7.29 1.92 -9.34
CA PHE A 37 6.53 3.10 -8.91
C PHE A 37 6.77 4.36 -9.76
N GLY A 38 7.69 4.32 -10.73
CA GLY A 38 7.99 5.45 -11.60
C GLY A 38 8.98 6.46 -11.01
N GLY A 39 9.74 6.08 -9.98
CA GLY A 39 10.83 6.88 -9.43
C GLY A 39 12.19 6.57 -10.08
N GLU A 40 13.16 7.47 -9.85
CA GLU A 40 14.55 7.31 -10.27
C GLU A 40 15.46 7.03 -9.04
N PRO A 41 16.03 5.80 -8.90
CA PRO A 41 16.82 5.45 -7.72
C PRO A 41 18.03 6.35 -7.46
N ALA A 42 18.63 6.92 -8.51
CA ALA A 42 19.78 7.81 -8.38
C ALA A 42 19.42 9.18 -7.77
N GLY A 43 18.14 9.58 -7.82
CA GLY A 43 17.63 10.82 -7.26
C GLY A 43 17.24 10.73 -5.78
N SER A 44 17.61 9.63 -5.09
CA SER A 44 17.15 9.40 -3.72
C SER A 44 17.79 10.30 -2.68
N ARG A 45 17.04 10.61 -1.65
CA ARG A 45 17.45 11.33 -0.43
C ARG A 45 16.88 10.62 0.79
N VAL A 46 17.24 11.07 1.99
CA VAL A 46 16.75 10.45 3.22
C VAL A 46 15.69 11.33 3.86
N MET A 47 14.52 10.76 4.18
CA MET A 47 13.41 11.48 4.83
C MET A 47 12.62 10.58 5.78
N THR A 48 12.12 11.18 6.85
CA THR A 48 11.03 10.65 7.68
C THR A 48 9.69 10.72 6.95
N PHE A 49 8.65 10.05 7.46
CA PHE A 49 7.31 10.14 6.86
C PHE A 49 6.75 11.57 6.94
N ALA A 50 6.93 12.24 8.09
CA ALA A 50 6.48 13.61 8.30
C ALA A 50 7.14 14.59 7.31
N GLU A 51 8.45 14.53 7.12
CA GLU A 51 9.15 15.37 6.14
C GLU A 51 8.65 15.13 4.71
N ALA A 52 8.32 13.88 4.36
CA ALA A 52 7.78 13.55 3.04
C ALA A 52 6.35 14.09 2.86
N ALA A 53 5.51 13.97 3.88
CA ALA A 53 4.16 14.52 3.88
C ALA A 53 4.18 16.06 3.79
N ASP A 54 5.01 16.73 4.60
CA ASP A 54 5.18 18.19 4.58
C ASP A 54 5.61 18.67 3.20
N GLU A 55 6.58 18.00 2.57
CA GLU A 55 7.03 18.41 1.25
C GLU A 55 5.99 18.18 0.16
N GLN A 56 5.22 17.10 0.23
CA GLN A 56 4.12 16.88 -0.69
C GLN A 56 3.02 17.93 -0.49
N ALA A 57 2.72 18.31 0.75
CA ALA A 57 1.77 19.37 1.09
C ALA A 57 2.23 20.76 0.59
N ASP A 58 3.52 21.07 0.64
CA ASP A 58 4.09 22.30 0.09
C ASP A 58 4.02 22.37 -1.45
N HIS A 59 3.77 21.23 -2.10
CA HIS A 59 3.76 21.07 -3.56
C HIS A 59 2.42 20.53 -4.09
N VAL A 60 1.30 20.82 -3.42
CA VAL A 60 -0.05 20.33 -3.79
C VAL A 60 -0.42 20.61 -5.26
N HIS A 61 0.15 21.65 -5.87
CA HIS A 61 -0.12 21.99 -7.28
C HIS A 61 0.84 21.35 -8.29
N ALA A 62 1.83 20.57 -7.84
CA ALA A 62 2.88 19.98 -8.68
C ALA A 62 2.77 18.46 -8.81
N ASP A 63 1.64 17.85 -8.38
CA ASP A 63 1.38 16.40 -8.40
C ASP A 63 2.57 15.57 -7.88
N ARG A 64 3.23 16.09 -6.84
CA ARG A 64 4.50 15.57 -6.38
C ARG A 64 4.28 14.46 -5.37
N ALA A 65 4.37 13.21 -5.80
CA ALA A 65 4.35 12.05 -4.90
C ALA A 65 5.77 11.64 -4.48
N LEU A 66 5.92 11.19 -3.24
CA LEU A 66 7.17 10.68 -2.68
C LEU A 66 7.00 9.23 -2.23
N LEU A 67 7.99 8.40 -2.57
CA LEU A 67 8.07 7.00 -2.13
C LEU A 67 9.26 6.80 -1.20
N ARG A 68 8.99 6.30 0.00
CA ARG A 68 9.99 5.84 0.96
C ARG A 68 10.13 4.33 0.85
N VAL A 69 11.36 3.82 0.87
CA VAL A 69 11.63 2.37 0.82
C VAL A 69 12.56 1.92 1.93
N VAL A 70 12.34 0.68 2.40
CA VAL A 70 13.24 -0.04 3.30
C VAL A 70 13.22 -1.53 2.98
N THR A 71 14.40 -2.16 2.99
CA THR A 71 14.51 -3.61 2.85
C THR A 71 14.44 -4.30 4.22
N VAL A 72 13.57 -5.29 4.35
CA VAL A 72 13.42 -6.17 5.53
C VAL A 72 13.55 -7.61 5.07
N GLU A 73 14.68 -8.23 5.42
CA GLU A 73 15.07 -9.56 4.93
C GLU A 73 15.06 -9.66 3.39
N LYS A 74 14.04 -10.31 2.81
CA LYS A 74 13.84 -10.53 1.37
C LYS A 74 12.73 -9.65 0.77
N HIS A 75 12.16 -8.76 1.58
CA HIS A 75 11.03 -7.93 1.22
C HIS A 75 11.46 -6.47 1.13
N VAL A 76 10.89 -5.72 0.19
CA VAL A 76 10.98 -4.27 0.13
C VAL A 76 9.65 -3.70 0.58
N ILE A 77 9.71 -2.84 1.59
CA ILE A 77 8.55 -2.10 2.08
C ILE A 77 8.56 -0.74 1.41
N ALA A 78 7.47 -0.39 0.74
CA ALA A 78 7.23 0.88 0.08
C ALA A 78 6.16 1.65 0.87
N ILE A 79 6.45 2.89 1.24
CA ILE A 79 5.59 3.71 2.11
C ILE A 79 5.44 5.10 1.48
N GLU A 80 4.21 5.58 1.34
CA GLU A 80 3.90 6.88 0.75
C GLU A 80 2.78 7.58 1.51
N TRP A 81 2.78 8.91 1.47
CA TRP A 81 1.62 9.77 1.79
C TRP A 81 0.77 9.97 0.52
N GLY A 82 0.64 8.92 -0.27
CA GLY A 82 0.07 8.94 -1.63
C GLY A 82 -0.74 7.67 -1.88
N PHE A 83 -1.01 7.37 -3.14
CA PHE A 83 -1.87 6.26 -3.55
C PHE A 83 -1.28 5.42 -4.69
N HIS A 84 -0.01 5.61 -5.09
CA HIS A 84 0.57 4.84 -6.20
C HIS A 84 0.51 3.33 -5.94
N GLY A 85 0.67 2.89 -4.69
CA GLY A 85 0.53 1.49 -4.28
C GLY A 85 -0.91 0.96 -4.37
N SER A 86 -1.89 1.82 -4.60
CA SER A 86 -3.30 1.47 -4.88
C SER A 86 -3.60 1.33 -6.38
N ILE A 87 -2.60 1.53 -7.25
CA ILE A 87 -2.76 1.46 -8.71
C ILE A 87 -2.41 0.03 -9.19
N PRO A 88 -3.36 -0.73 -9.78
CA PRO A 88 -3.13 -2.08 -10.32
C PRO A 88 -1.91 -2.22 -11.22
N GLU A 89 -1.64 -1.25 -12.10
CA GLU A 89 -0.46 -1.27 -12.95
C GLU A 89 0.87 -1.22 -12.19
N ILE A 90 0.94 -0.51 -11.05
CA ILE A 90 2.11 -0.54 -10.16
C ILE A 90 2.28 -1.93 -9.56
N ALA A 91 1.17 -2.54 -9.08
CA ALA A 91 1.20 -3.89 -8.52
C ALA A 91 1.67 -4.92 -9.56
N ARG A 92 1.23 -4.81 -10.82
CA ARG A 92 1.71 -5.68 -11.91
C ARG A 92 3.21 -5.53 -12.17
N ARG A 93 3.71 -4.30 -12.25
CA ARG A 93 5.15 -4.04 -12.45
C ARG A 93 5.99 -4.53 -11.28
N ALA A 94 5.55 -4.26 -10.05
CA ALA A 94 6.27 -4.63 -8.84
C ALA A 94 6.24 -6.14 -8.55
N SER A 95 5.20 -6.84 -8.99
CA SER A 95 5.07 -8.30 -8.83
C SER A 95 5.56 -9.11 -10.04
N SER A 96 6.09 -8.49 -11.10
CA SER A 96 6.54 -9.23 -12.29
C SER A 96 7.70 -10.19 -12.00
N ASP A 97 7.96 -11.13 -12.91
CA ASP A 97 9.11 -12.04 -12.88
C ASP A 97 9.10 -12.98 -11.65
N GLY A 98 7.92 -13.50 -11.31
CA GLY A 98 7.72 -14.36 -10.14
C GLY A 98 7.67 -13.63 -8.80
N GLY A 99 7.53 -12.30 -8.80
CA GLY A 99 7.37 -11.48 -7.61
C GLY A 99 5.97 -11.52 -7.01
N GLU A 100 5.83 -10.86 -5.86
CA GLU A 100 4.57 -10.67 -5.15
C GLU A 100 4.47 -9.24 -4.63
N PHE A 101 3.27 -8.68 -4.66
CA PHE A 101 2.95 -7.34 -4.22
C PHE A 101 1.69 -7.39 -3.37
N PHE A 102 1.72 -6.78 -2.19
CA PHE A 102 0.55 -6.58 -1.34
C PHE A 102 0.54 -5.13 -0.87
N SER A 103 -0.59 -4.44 -0.95
CA SER A 103 -0.71 -3.08 -0.45
C SER A 103 -1.99 -2.87 0.36
N ILE A 104 -1.90 -1.91 1.28
CA ILE A 104 -3.03 -1.33 1.99
C ILE A 104 -2.97 0.19 1.84
N HIS A 105 -4.14 0.81 1.70
CA HIS A 105 -4.32 2.24 1.56
C HIS A 105 -5.42 2.73 2.50
N HIS A 106 -5.19 3.92 3.07
CA HIS A 106 -6.14 4.70 3.84
C HIS A 106 -5.99 6.18 3.47
N ASN A 107 -7.09 6.93 3.41
CA ASN A 107 -7.05 8.40 3.41
C ASN A 107 -8.14 9.07 4.26
N VAL A 108 -8.01 10.40 4.43
CA VAL A 108 -8.93 11.24 5.22
C VAL A 108 -10.39 11.23 4.74
N LEU A 109 -10.65 10.76 3.52
CA LEU A 109 -12.00 10.61 2.98
C LEU A 109 -12.59 9.23 3.29
N ALA A 110 -11.97 8.50 4.24
CA ALA A 110 -12.31 7.14 4.63
C ALA A 110 -12.26 6.13 3.46
N GLN A 111 -11.47 6.43 2.42
CA GLN A 111 -11.25 5.47 1.34
C GLN A 111 -10.21 4.46 1.77
N HIS A 112 -10.57 3.18 1.67
CA HIS A 112 -9.68 2.08 1.98
C HIS A 112 -9.50 1.20 0.75
N GLN A 113 -8.31 0.63 0.61
CA GLN A 113 -8.08 -0.39 -0.40
C GLN A 113 -7.06 -1.40 0.10
N VAL A 114 -7.33 -2.66 -0.15
CA VAL A 114 -6.37 -3.75 -0.05
C VAL A 114 -6.19 -4.34 -1.44
N MET A 115 -4.96 -4.54 -1.87
CA MET A 115 -4.65 -5.12 -3.17
C MET A 115 -3.54 -6.17 -3.06
N HIS A 116 -3.67 -7.23 -3.85
CA HIS A 116 -2.67 -8.27 -3.95
C HIS A 116 -2.44 -8.65 -5.42
N ALA A 117 -1.17 -8.79 -5.79
CA ALA A 117 -0.74 -9.20 -7.11
C ALA A 117 0.43 -10.18 -7.04
N ARG A 118 0.44 -11.14 -7.96
CA ARG A 118 1.49 -12.15 -8.07
C ARG A 118 1.85 -12.38 -9.53
N ASP A 119 3.14 -12.42 -9.83
CA ASP A 119 3.68 -12.64 -11.17
C ASP A 119 3.04 -11.72 -12.23
N GLY A 120 2.94 -10.43 -11.91
CA GLY A 120 2.41 -9.42 -12.82
C GLY A 120 0.88 -9.45 -13.02
N ARG A 121 0.13 -10.16 -12.16
CA ARG A 121 -1.33 -10.25 -12.21
C ARG A 121 -1.95 -9.83 -10.88
N VAL A 122 -2.85 -8.85 -10.89
CA VAL A 122 -3.69 -8.54 -9.73
C VAL A 122 -4.71 -9.67 -9.58
N ASP A 123 -4.64 -10.38 -8.45
CA ASP A 123 -5.55 -11.50 -8.17
C ASP A 123 -6.64 -11.15 -7.15
N GLY A 124 -6.60 -9.93 -6.60
CA GLY A 124 -7.64 -9.37 -5.76
C GLY A 124 -7.40 -7.91 -5.40
N MET A 125 -8.49 -7.14 -5.36
CA MET A 125 -8.52 -5.77 -4.86
C MET A 125 -9.91 -5.50 -4.29
N PHE A 126 -10.00 -4.93 -3.09
CA PHE A 126 -11.28 -4.61 -2.46
C PHE A 126 -11.13 -3.48 -1.43
N ASP A 127 -12.26 -2.87 -1.07
CA ASP A 127 -12.36 -1.91 0.03
C ASP A 127 -12.82 -2.65 1.30
N PRO A 128 -11.99 -2.74 2.36
CA PRO A 128 -12.33 -3.44 3.59
C PRO A 128 -13.55 -2.84 4.31
N SER A 129 -13.83 -1.54 4.18
CA SER A 129 -15.00 -0.90 4.79
C SER A 129 -16.31 -1.42 4.19
N VAL A 130 -16.29 -1.78 2.91
CA VAL A 130 -17.42 -2.34 2.17
C VAL A 130 -17.64 -3.81 2.56
N VAL A 131 -16.61 -4.54 2.98
CA VAL A 131 -16.76 -5.94 3.43
C VAL A 131 -17.55 -6.03 4.73
N GLY A 132 -17.33 -5.10 5.67
CA GLY A 132 -18.10 -5.02 6.92
C GLY A 132 -19.62 -4.91 6.68
N ASP A 133 -20.00 -4.22 5.61
CA ASP A 133 -21.41 -3.99 5.21
C ASP A 133 -21.97 -5.03 4.21
N ALA A 134 -21.19 -6.08 3.88
CA ALA A 134 -21.53 -7.04 2.82
C ALA A 134 -22.91 -7.70 2.95
N ALA A 135 -23.43 -7.86 4.17
CA ALA A 135 -24.75 -8.46 4.43
C ALA A 135 -25.92 -7.63 3.87
N TRP A 136 -25.70 -6.36 3.54
CA TRP A 136 -26.72 -5.41 3.11
C TRP A 136 -26.59 -4.95 1.66
N MET A 137 -25.61 -5.48 0.91
CA MET A 137 -25.34 -5.08 -0.47
C MET A 137 -25.76 -6.13 -1.49
N GLU A 138 -26.30 -5.66 -2.62
CA GLU A 138 -26.70 -6.47 -3.76
C GLU A 138 -26.16 -5.87 -5.08
N PRO A 139 -25.23 -6.56 -5.76
CA PRO A 139 -24.60 -7.82 -5.36
C PRO A 139 -23.61 -7.62 -4.19
N ALA A 140 -23.38 -8.70 -3.43
CA ALA A 140 -22.33 -8.72 -2.42
C ALA A 140 -20.95 -8.37 -3.04
N PRO A 141 -20.04 -7.73 -2.28
CA PRO A 141 -18.73 -7.36 -2.79
C PRO A 141 -17.92 -8.62 -3.13
N GLY A 142 -17.18 -8.57 -4.23
CA GLY A 142 -16.30 -9.66 -4.63
C GLY A 142 -15.08 -9.75 -3.73
N ILE A 143 -15.10 -10.66 -2.75
CA ILE A 143 -13.95 -10.89 -1.87
C ILE A 143 -12.99 -11.90 -2.50
N PRO A 144 -11.70 -11.57 -2.67
CA PRO A 144 -10.71 -12.52 -3.17
C PRO A 144 -10.57 -13.74 -2.25
N ALA A 145 -10.24 -14.90 -2.81
CA ALA A 145 -10.13 -16.16 -2.07
C ALA A 145 -9.13 -16.10 -0.89
N TRP A 146 -8.07 -15.31 -1.02
CA TRP A 146 -7.07 -15.13 0.04
C TRP A 146 -7.54 -14.24 1.19
N ALA A 147 -8.62 -13.47 1.03
CA ALA A 147 -9.26 -12.68 2.07
C ALA A 147 -10.58 -13.31 2.56
N ALA A 148 -10.99 -14.45 2.01
CA ALA A 148 -12.28 -15.05 2.32
C ALA A 148 -12.37 -15.50 3.78
N GLY A 149 -13.44 -15.08 4.46
CA GLY A 149 -13.70 -15.43 5.86
C GLY A 149 -12.96 -14.58 6.90
N ILE A 150 -12.20 -13.58 6.45
CA ILE A 150 -11.59 -12.59 7.33
C ILE A 150 -12.62 -11.52 7.65
N PRO A 151 -12.92 -11.27 8.94
CA PRO A 151 -13.83 -10.21 9.32
C PRO A 151 -13.15 -8.85 9.15
N PHE A 152 -13.96 -7.86 8.77
CA PHE A 152 -13.57 -6.44 8.79
C PHE A 152 -14.64 -5.67 9.55
N HIS A 153 -14.22 -4.94 10.58
CA HIS A 153 -15.04 -4.11 11.42
C HIS A 153 -14.64 -2.66 11.23
N LEU A 154 -15.63 -1.77 11.13
CA LEU A 154 -15.39 -0.34 10.90
C LEU A 154 -14.53 0.29 12.00
N GLU A 155 -14.58 -0.25 13.21
CA GLU A 155 -13.82 0.21 14.37
C GLU A 155 -12.34 -0.23 14.39
N THR A 156 -11.95 -1.20 13.54
CA THR A 156 -10.61 -1.78 13.53
C THR A 156 -10.05 -1.99 12.11
N LEU A 157 -10.53 -1.22 11.13
CA LEU A 157 -10.20 -1.42 9.72
C LEU A 157 -8.70 -1.38 9.45
N ASP A 158 -7.98 -0.44 10.06
CA ASP A 158 -6.54 -0.32 9.84
C ASP A 158 -5.81 -1.49 10.50
N SER A 159 -6.17 -1.84 11.74
CA SER A 159 -5.60 -3.02 12.42
C SER A 159 -5.81 -4.31 11.64
N GLU A 160 -7.01 -4.54 11.12
CA GLU A 160 -7.35 -5.73 10.35
C GLU A 160 -6.66 -5.75 8.98
N SER A 161 -6.47 -4.57 8.36
CA SER A 161 -5.72 -4.44 7.11
C SER A 161 -4.23 -4.75 7.30
N PHE A 162 -3.61 -4.28 8.38
CA PHE A 162 -2.24 -4.64 8.73
C PHE A 162 -2.10 -6.12 9.12
N ALA A 163 -3.05 -6.64 9.90
CA ALA A 163 -3.08 -8.06 10.24
C ALA A 163 -3.19 -8.94 8.99
N LEU A 164 -4.01 -8.53 8.01
CA LEU A 164 -4.12 -9.23 6.74
C LEU A 164 -2.81 -9.18 5.95
N LEU A 165 -2.18 -8.01 5.89
CA LEU A 165 -0.89 -7.84 5.24
C LEU A 165 0.17 -8.78 5.84
N GLU A 166 0.32 -8.82 7.17
CA GLU A 166 1.24 -9.78 7.80
C GLU A 166 0.83 -11.23 7.54
N HIS A 167 -0.47 -11.54 7.62
CA HIS A 167 -0.97 -12.90 7.39
C HIS A 167 -0.62 -13.43 5.99
N ILE A 168 -0.73 -12.60 4.96
CA ILE A 168 -0.45 -12.98 3.57
C ILE A 168 1.04 -12.96 3.27
N THR A 169 1.77 -11.93 3.72
CA THR A 169 3.17 -11.72 3.32
C THR A 169 4.19 -12.34 4.27
N GLY A 170 3.78 -12.63 5.52
CA GLY A 170 4.65 -13.02 6.62
C GLY A 170 5.53 -11.89 7.17
N VAL A 171 5.27 -10.64 6.78
CA VAL A 171 6.07 -9.48 7.20
C VAL A 171 5.37 -8.73 8.32
N PRO A 172 5.92 -8.73 9.55
CA PRO A 172 5.38 -7.91 10.63
C PRO A 172 5.70 -6.44 10.37
N VAL A 173 4.67 -5.60 10.32
CA VAL A 173 4.83 -4.15 10.18
C VAL A 173 5.14 -3.55 11.53
N VAL A 174 6.17 -2.71 11.58
CA VAL A 174 6.53 -1.98 12.80
C VAL A 174 6.28 -0.48 12.63
N PRO A 175 5.61 0.18 13.60
CA PRO A 175 5.33 1.63 13.54
C PRO A 175 6.57 2.49 13.30
N ALA A 176 7.72 2.02 13.79
CA ALA A 176 8.99 2.71 13.69
C ALA A 176 9.42 3.01 12.24
N TRP A 177 8.89 2.31 11.23
CA TRP A 177 9.14 2.65 9.82
C TRP A 177 8.56 4.00 9.40
N MET A 178 7.50 4.47 10.07
CA MET A 178 6.93 5.79 9.80
C MET A 178 7.85 6.90 10.32
N ASP A 179 8.44 6.71 11.50
CA ASP A 179 9.34 7.70 12.09
C ASP A 179 10.78 7.64 11.56
N ALA A 180 11.21 6.49 11.05
CA ALA A 180 12.59 6.29 10.63
C ALA A 180 12.96 7.17 9.41
N PRO A 181 14.16 7.75 9.37
CA PRO A 181 14.67 8.37 8.14
C PRO A 181 14.99 7.26 7.12
N LEU A 182 14.20 7.19 6.04
CA LEU A 182 14.29 6.15 5.01
C LEU A 182 14.74 6.73 3.66
N ARG A 183 15.17 5.86 2.75
CA ARG A 183 15.50 6.24 1.37
C ARG A 183 14.22 6.65 0.65
N THR A 184 14.20 7.86 0.09
CA THR A 184 13.03 8.51 -0.49
C THR A 184 13.33 9.02 -1.88
N VAL A 185 12.40 8.82 -2.81
CA VAL A 185 12.47 9.32 -4.19
C VAL A 185 11.20 10.08 -4.56
N SER A 186 11.30 11.01 -5.50
CA SER A 186 10.12 11.55 -6.18
C SER A 186 9.60 10.54 -7.20
N LEU A 187 8.28 10.42 -7.30
CA LEU A 187 7.61 9.63 -8.32
C LEU A 187 7.15 10.51 -9.47
N ALA A 188 7.10 9.92 -10.67
CA ALA A 188 6.34 10.51 -11.77
C ALA A 188 4.84 10.51 -11.44
N SER A 189 4.10 11.48 -11.98
CA SER A 189 2.64 11.44 -11.91
C SER A 189 2.12 10.20 -12.66
N PRO A 190 0.99 9.60 -12.24
CA PRO A 190 0.37 8.49 -12.96
C PRO A 190 0.19 8.78 -14.46
N ASP A 191 -0.23 10.00 -14.82
CA ASP A 191 -0.40 10.42 -16.22
C ASP A 191 0.89 10.43 -17.03
N ALA A 192 2.02 10.76 -16.39
CA ALA A 192 3.33 10.72 -17.04
C ALA A 192 3.88 9.28 -17.12
N LEU A 193 3.48 8.42 -16.17
CA LEU A 193 3.97 7.06 -16.03
C LEU A 193 3.20 6.06 -16.91
N PHE A 194 1.91 6.33 -17.17
CA PHE A 194 1.00 5.46 -17.91
C PHE A 194 0.51 6.17 -19.17
N GLY A 195 0.70 5.53 -20.33
CA GLY A 195 0.17 6.06 -21.59
C GLY A 195 -1.37 6.04 -21.69
N ASP A 196 -2.01 5.25 -20.82
CA ASP A 196 -3.47 5.15 -20.65
C ASP A 196 -3.79 5.06 -19.15
N PRO A 197 -4.16 6.19 -18.50
CA PRO A 197 -4.49 6.23 -17.09
C PRO A 197 -5.70 5.35 -16.72
N GLU A 198 -6.71 5.23 -17.59
CA GLU A 198 -7.90 4.42 -17.29
C GLU A 198 -7.54 2.93 -17.24
N ALA A 199 -6.75 2.46 -18.21
CA ALA A 199 -6.29 1.08 -18.23
C ALA A 199 -5.39 0.73 -17.01
N ALA A 200 -4.68 1.72 -16.45
CA ALA A 200 -3.82 1.50 -15.29
C ALA A 200 -4.61 1.09 -14.02
N TRP A 201 -5.90 1.45 -13.95
CA TRP A 201 -6.80 1.16 -12.84
C TRP A 201 -7.61 -0.13 -13.00
N LEU A 202 -7.48 -0.83 -14.13
CA LEU A 202 -8.13 -2.13 -14.32
C LEU A 202 -7.31 -3.23 -13.60
N PRO A 203 -7.95 -4.16 -12.87
CA PRO A 203 -7.28 -5.33 -12.27
C PRO A 203 -6.58 -6.22 -13.31
#